data_AF-A0A9E7L5S4-F1
#
_entry.id   AF-A0A9E7L5S4-F1
#
_cell.length_a   1.000
_cell.length_b   1.000
_cell.length_c   1.000
_cell.angle_alpha   90.00
_cell.angle_beta   90.00
_cell.angle_gamma   90.00
#
_symmetry.space_group_name_H-M   'P 1'
#
loop_
_entity.id
_entity.type
_entity.pdbx_description
1 polymer ?
#
loop_
_entity_poly.entity_id
_entity_poly.type
_entity_poly.pdbx_seq_one_letter_code
_entity_poly.pdbx_strand_id
1 'polypeptide(L)'
;MSAIADDAAVSVVADAAAVEAVADDAAMDAVQRRLMFEDENAAQRKLFDELGIPAEALPVDRFTPLGRMLYKAPSDGKWGEHELDYLLFVVADVKLLPNPDEVADVRYVNREQLKELLEKADAGEEGVKLSPWFRLVVDNFLLKWWDCVESGTLPE
;
A
#
# COMPACT_ATOMS: atom_id res chain seq x y z
N MET A 1 -32.51 -26.89 -14.55
CA MET A 1 -32.35 -25.76 -13.61
C MET A 1 -31.25 -26.13 -12.64
N SER A 2 -30.00 -25.79 -12.96
CA SER A 2 -28.88 -25.88 -12.02
C SER A 2 -28.49 -24.43 -11.75
N ALA A 3 -28.87 -23.94 -10.59
CA ALA A 3 -28.38 -22.69 -10.04
C ALA A 3 -27.35 -23.10 -8.99
N ILE A 4 -26.08 -23.02 -9.34
CA ILE A 4 -24.99 -22.98 -8.38
C ILE A 4 -24.74 -21.49 -8.18
N ALA A 5 -25.42 -20.91 -7.20
CA ALA A 5 -25.13 -19.58 -6.71
C ALA A 5 -24.32 -19.74 -5.44
N ASP A 6 -23.01 -19.92 -5.60
CA ASP A 6 -22.04 -19.61 -4.55
C ASP A 6 -21.35 -18.32 -4.99
N ASP A 7 -21.95 -17.20 -4.60
CA ASP A 7 -21.27 -15.92 -4.53
C ASP A 7 -21.64 -15.30 -3.18
N ALA A 8 -21.17 -15.96 -2.11
CA ALA A 8 -21.09 -15.31 -0.82
C ALA A 8 -19.92 -14.33 -0.91
N ALA A 9 -20.23 -13.08 -1.22
CA ALA A 9 -19.38 -11.94 -0.91
C ALA A 9 -19.10 -11.98 0.60
N VAL A 10 -18.02 -12.66 0.98
CA VAL A 10 -17.46 -12.56 2.33
C VAL A 10 -16.92 -11.14 2.41
N SER A 11 -17.69 -10.27 3.07
CA SER A 11 -17.20 -9.01 3.60
C SER A 11 -16.06 -9.35 4.56
N VAL A 12 -14.83 -9.33 4.05
CA VAL A 12 -13.61 -9.48 4.83
C VAL A 12 -13.37 -8.14 5.49
N VAL A 13 -13.84 -7.98 6.71
CA VAL A 13 -13.45 -6.84 7.55
C VAL A 13 -12.02 -7.10 8.00
N ALA A 14 -11.09 -6.23 7.58
CA ALA A 14 -9.74 -6.22 8.14
C ALA A 14 -9.85 -5.85 9.62
N ASP A 15 -9.36 -6.71 10.51
CA ASP A 15 -9.29 -6.39 11.94
C ASP A 15 -7.96 -5.69 12.18
N ALA A 16 -7.98 -4.35 12.18
CA ALA A 16 -6.81 -3.53 12.46
C ALA A 16 -6.53 -3.59 13.97
N ALA A 17 -5.70 -4.54 14.40
CA ALA A 17 -5.38 -4.73 15.80
C ALA A 17 -4.59 -3.56 16.42
N ALA A 18 -3.88 -2.76 15.61
CA ALA A 18 -3.37 -1.45 16.00
C ALA A 18 -2.84 -0.70 14.75
N VAL A 19 -3.48 0.41 14.39
CA VAL A 19 -2.90 1.39 13.46
C VAL A 19 -2.07 2.38 14.29
N GLU A 20 -0.83 2.02 14.60
CA GLU A 20 0.09 2.95 15.26
C GLU A 20 0.79 3.81 14.22
N ALA A 21 0.41 5.09 14.11
CA ALA A 21 1.27 6.08 13.48
C ALA A 21 2.61 6.08 14.23
N VAL A 22 3.71 5.78 13.54
CA VAL A 22 5.02 5.68 14.21
C VAL A 22 5.58 7.08 14.40
N ALA A 23 6.21 7.22 15.57
CA ALA A 23 6.94 8.38 16.01
C ALA A 23 8.00 8.83 15.00
N ASP A 24 8.23 10.14 15.01
CA ASP A 24 9.33 10.86 14.37
C ASP A 24 10.64 10.03 14.36
N ASP A 25 11.44 10.09 13.28
CA ASP A 25 12.67 9.28 13.10
C ASP A 25 13.64 9.39 14.30
N ALA A 26 13.55 10.50 15.04
CA ALA A 26 14.23 10.78 16.30
C ALA A 26 13.88 9.81 17.46
N ALA A 27 12.73 9.15 17.43
CA ALA A 27 12.26 8.23 18.46
C ALA A 27 12.60 6.76 18.19
N MET A 28 13.08 6.44 16.99
CA MET A 28 13.46 5.07 16.63
C MET A 28 14.80 4.67 17.24
N ASP A 29 14.85 3.48 17.83
CA ASP A 29 16.11 2.91 18.30
C ASP A 29 16.98 2.38 17.15
N ALA A 30 18.23 2.03 17.45
CA ALA A 30 19.20 1.57 16.46
C ALA A 30 18.77 0.27 15.74
N VAL A 31 17.98 -0.59 16.40
CA VAL A 31 17.47 -1.83 15.79
C VAL A 31 16.37 -1.48 14.80
N GLN A 32 15.43 -0.61 15.20
CA GLN A 32 14.34 -0.16 14.35
C GLN A 32 14.84 0.57 13.10
N ARG A 33 15.86 1.43 13.24
CA ARG A 33 16.48 2.12 12.09
C ARG A 33 17.15 1.15 11.11
N ARG A 34 17.80 0.11 11.63
CA ARG A 34 18.41 -0.91 10.78
C ARG A 34 17.35 -1.70 10.01
N LEU A 35 16.26 -2.08 10.67
CA LEU A 35 15.15 -2.79 10.01
C LEU A 35 14.52 -1.92 8.92
N MET A 36 14.28 -0.63 9.20
CA MET A 36 13.79 0.32 8.20
C MET A 36 14.69 0.35 6.95
N PHE A 37 16.00 0.48 7.14
CA PHE A 37 16.94 0.48 6.03
C PHE A 37 16.90 -0.84 5.22
N GLU A 38 16.72 -1.97 5.89
CA GLU A 38 16.55 -3.27 5.23
C GLU A 38 15.26 -3.31 4.40
N ASP A 39 14.16 -2.71 4.88
CA ASP A 39 12.89 -2.59 4.17
C ASP A 39 12.96 -1.65 2.96
N GLU A 40 13.67 -0.52 3.05
CA GLU A 40 13.88 0.38 1.90
C GLU A 40 14.66 -0.33 0.77
N ASN A 41 15.68 -1.12 1.12
CA ASN A 41 16.40 -1.94 0.15
C ASN A 41 15.52 -3.05 -0.45
N ALA A 42 14.62 -3.63 0.34
CA ALA A 42 13.66 -4.61 -0.16
C ALA A 42 12.64 -3.97 -1.10
N ALA A 43 12.13 -2.78 -0.78
CA ALA A 43 11.21 -2.02 -1.61
C ALA A 43 11.84 -1.67 -2.96
N GLN A 44 13.08 -1.16 -2.99
CA GLN A 44 13.77 -0.88 -4.25
C GLN A 44 13.88 -2.11 -5.15
N ARG A 45 14.23 -3.28 -4.58
CA ARG A 45 14.31 -4.54 -5.34
C ARG A 45 12.95 -4.95 -5.88
N LYS A 46 11.90 -4.89 -5.06
CA LYS A 46 10.53 -5.26 -5.47
C LYS A 46 9.96 -4.33 -6.54
N LEU A 47 10.27 -3.03 -6.50
CA LEU A 47 9.92 -2.09 -7.57
C LEU A 47 10.55 -2.45 -8.91
N PHE A 48 11.76 -3.02 -8.92
CA PHE A 48 12.35 -3.56 -10.14
C PHE A 48 11.64 -4.84 -10.60
N ASP A 49 11.44 -5.79 -9.68
CA ASP A 49 10.86 -7.10 -10.01
C ASP A 49 9.40 -7.00 -10.51
N GLU A 50 8.62 -6.06 -9.97
CA GLU A 50 7.20 -5.89 -10.29
C GLU A 50 6.94 -4.81 -11.35
N LEU A 51 7.56 -3.63 -11.20
CA LEU A 51 7.28 -2.45 -12.03
C LEU A 51 8.40 -2.11 -13.01
N GLY A 52 9.52 -2.84 -12.99
CA GLY A 52 10.66 -2.63 -13.87
C GLY A 52 11.43 -1.34 -13.60
N ILE A 53 11.29 -0.74 -12.42
CA ILE A 53 11.96 0.51 -12.05
C ILE A 53 13.41 0.19 -11.61
N PRO A 54 14.44 0.63 -12.35
CA PRO A 54 15.82 0.34 -11.99
C PRO A 54 16.27 1.16 -10.77
N ALA A 55 17.19 0.61 -9.99
CA ALA A 55 17.69 1.22 -8.75
C ALA A 55 18.29 2.62 -8.97
N GLU A 56 18.87 2.89 -10.14
CA GLU A 56 19.43 4.19 -10.49
C GLU A 56 18.35 5.26 -10.70
N ALA A 57 17.13 4.87 -11.08
CA ALA A 57 16.00 5.80 -11.23
C ALA A 57 15.35 6.14 -9.89
N LEU A 58 15.40 5.21 -8.93
CA LEU A 58 14.84 5.39 -7.59
C LEU A 58 15.78 4.86 -6.50
N PRO A 59 16.81 5.64 -6.11
CA PRO A 59 17.71 5.30 -5.01
C PRO A 59 16.98 5.15 -3.65
N VAL A 60 17.54 4.36 -2.76
CA VAL A 60 16.96 4.01 -1.45
C VAL A 60 16.75 5.24 -0.55
N ASP A 61 17.65 6.22 -0.61
CA ASP A 61 17.55 7.48 0.15
C ASP A 61 16.44 8.42 -0.33
N ARG A 62 15.66 8.03 -1.35
CA ARG A 62 14.49 8.77 -1.82
C ARG A 62 13.18 8.32 -1.20
N PHE A 63 13.18 7.21 -0.46
CA PHE A 63 12.00 6.81 0.30
C PHE A 63 11.86 7.70 1.53
N THR A 64 10.63 8.13 1.80
CA THR A 64 10.23 8.77 3.04
C THR A 64 9.46 7.75 3.88
N PRO A 65 10.03 7.23 4.98
CA PRO A 65 9.29 6.39 5.88
C PRO A 65 8.20 7.17 6.61
N LEU A 66 6.94 6.77 6.45
CA LEU A 66 5.81 7.47 7.06
C LEU A 66 5.22 6.76 8.28
N GLY A 67 5.54 5.48 8.47
CA GLY A 67 5.14 4.76 9.69
C GLY A 67 5.11 3.26 9.52
N ARG A 68 4.38 2.59 10.43
CA ARG A 68 4.15 1.15 10.38
C ARG A 68 2.70 0.81 10.67
N MET A 69 2.25 -0.34 10.20
CA MET A 69 0.89 -0.82 10.44
C MET A 69 0.91 -2.30 10.79
N LEU A 70 0.39 -2.65 11.97
CA LEU A 70 0.18 -4.05 12.34
C LEU A 70 -1.27 -4.43 12.01
N TYR A 71 -1.46 -5.33 11.07
CA TYR A 71 -2.79 -5.75 10.64
C TYR A 71 -2.87 -7.27 10.44
N LYS A 72 -4.11 -7.77 10.46
CA LYS A 72 -4.43 -9.16 10.12
C LYS A 72 -5.65 -9.18 9.22
N ALA A 73 -5.55 -9.86 8.09
CA ALA A 73 -6.63 -9.94 7.12
C ALA A 73 -6.73 -11.35 6.51
N PRO A 74 -7.87 -12.06 6.66
CA PRO A 74 -8.06 -13.30 5.92
C PRO A 74 -8.29 -13.00 4.43
N SER A 75 -7.78 -13.85 3.53
CA SER A 75 -7.96 -13.74 2.08
C SER A 75 -9.03 -14.72 1.59
N ASP A 76 -8.79 -16.01 1.81
CA ASP A 76 -9.79 -17.07 1.67
C ASP A 76 -9.79 -17.92 2.95
N GLY A 77 -10.73 -18.86 3.11
CA GLY A 77 -10.82 -19.68 4.33
C GLY A 77 -9.56 -20.48 4.70
N LYS A 78 -8.47 -20.38 3.93
CA LYS A 78 -7.17 -21.01 4.14
C LYS A 78 -6.01 -20.01 4.22
N TRP A 79 -6.03 -18.94 3.44
CA TRP A 79 -4.94 -17.98 3.30
C TRP A 79 -5.29 -16.62 3.91
N GLY A 80 -4.29 -15.88 4.36
CA GLY A 80 -4.44 -14.54 4.90
C GLY A 80 -3.10 -13.91 5.26
N GLU A 81 -3.15 -12.63 5.60
CA GLU A 81 -2.03 -11.77 5.95
C GLU A 81 -2.03 -11.49 7.46
N HIS A 82 -0.84 -11.39 8.04
CA HIS A 82 -0.62 -10.96 9.43
C HIS A 82 0.77 -10.32 9.54
N GLU A 83 0.83 -9.01 9.34
CA GLU A 83 2.07 -8.31 9.01
C GLU A 83 2.22 -7.02 9.82
N LEU A 84 3.48 -6.69 10.12
CA LEU A 84 3.89 -5.36 10.54
C LEU A 84 4.50 -4.68 9.31
N ASP A 85 3.66 -3.95 8.58
CA ASP A 85 4.07 -3.27 7.36
C ASP A 85 4.80 -1.98 7.67
N TYR A 86 5.87 -1.71 6.93
CA TYR A 86 6.54 -0.41 6.89
C TYR A 86 5.98 0.39 5.71
N LEU A 87 5.45 1.57 6.00
CA LEU A 87 4.82 2.44 5.02
C LEU A 87 5.88 3.39 4.47
N LEU A 88 6.34 3.12 3.25
CA LEU A 88 7.32 3.92 2.52
C LEU A 88 6.61 4.76 1.45
N PHE A 89 6.98 6.03 1.34
CA PHE A 89 6.41 6.95 0.37
C PHE A 89 7.47 7.53 -0.55
N VAL A 90 7.10 7.81 -1.80
CA VAL A 90 8.02 8.40 -2.78
C VAL A 90 7.26 9.27 -3.77
N VAL A 91 7.85 10.42 -4.12
CA VAL A 91 7.38 11.28 -5.20
C VAL A 91 8.47 11.34 -6.27
N ALA A 92 8.22 10.67 -7.40
CA ALA A 92 9.17 10.60 -8.50
C ALA A 92 8.46 10.35 -9.84
N ASP A 93 8.99 10.93 -10.90
CA ASP A 93 8.66 10.57 -12.27
C ASP A 93 9.51 9.37 -12.68
N VAL A 94 8.86 8.23 -12.91
CA VAL A 94 9.53 6.96 -13.26
C VAL A 94 8.94 6.38 -14.55
N LYS A 95 9.77 5.62 -15.27
CA LYS A 95 9.31 4.82 -16.39
C LYS A 95 8.93 3.44 -15.88
N LEU A 96 7.72 3.00 -16.20
CA LEU A 96 7.21 1.69 -15.83
C LEU A 96 7.44 0.66 -16.95
N LEU A 97 7.82 -0.55 -16.54
CA LEU A 97 7.86 -1.73 -17.39
C LEU A 97 7.32 -2.92 -16.57
N PRO A 98 6.00 -2.99 -16.33
CA PRO A 98 5.41 -3.96 -15.41
C PRO A 98 5.66 -5.41 -15.84
N ASN A 99 5.96 -6.27 -14.87
CA ASN A 99 6.08 -7.70 -15.05
C ASN A 99 4.67 -8.34 -15.09
N PRO A 100 4.24 -8.94 -16.21
CA PRO A 100 2.87 -9.47 -16.35
C PRO A 100 2.58 -10.68 -15.45
N ASP A 101 3.60 -11.34 -14.89
CA ASP A 101 3.42 -12.43 -13.94
C ASP A 101 3.02 -11.93 -12.54
N GLU A 102 3.32 -10.66 -12.23
CA GLU A 102 3.08 -10.04 -10.92
C GLU A 102 2.01 -8.93 -10.97
N VAL A 103 1.98 -8.14 -12.06
CA VAL A 103 1.16 -6.93 -12.20
C VAL A 103 0.30 -7.01 -13.45
N ALA A 104 -1.02 -7.06 -13.26
CA ALA A 104 -1.98 -7.16 -14.37
C ALA A 104 -2.19 -5.84 -15.13
N ASP A 105 -2.20 -4.70 -14.42
CA ASP A 105 -2.36 -3.36 -14.99
C ASP A 105 -1.83 -2.29 -14.03
N VAL A 106 -1.54 -1.09 -14.55
CA VAL A 106 -1.10 0.06 -13.74
C VAL A 106 -1.85 1.33 -14.16
N ARG A 107 -2.29 2.10 -13.15
CA ARG A 107 -2.97 3.38 -13.37
C ARG A 107 -2.49 4.43 -12.38
N TYR A 108 -2.11 5.60 -12.90
CA TYR A 108 -2.01 6.83 -12.09
C TYR A 108 -3.41 7.43 -11.91
N VAL A 109 -3.75 7.79 -10.67
CA VAL A 109 -5.04 8.36 -10.31
C VAL A 109 -4.88 9.69 -9.59
N ASN A 110 -5.82 10.61 -9.84
CA ASN A 110 -6.01 11.78 -8.99
C ASN A 110 -6.97 11.47 -7.82
N ARG A 111 -7.23 12.46 -6.97
CA ARG A 111 -8.08 12.31 -5.78
C ARG A 111 -9.51 11.91 -6.14
N GLU A 112 -10.08 12.50 -7.19
CA GLU A 112 -11.44 12.21 -7.63
C GLU A 112 -11.55 10.78 -8.16
N GLN A 113 -10.57 10.33 -8.95
CA GLN A 113 -10.49 8.98 -9.48
C GLN A 113 -10.24 7.95 -8.38
N LEU A 114 -9.45 8.27 -7.36
CA LEU A 114 -9.29 7.41 -6.19
C LEU A 114 -10.63 7.26 -5.45
N LYS A 115 -11.36 8.35 -5.20
CA LYS A 115 -12.68 8.29 -4.56
C LYS A 115 -13.67 7.43 -5.36
N GLU A 116 -13.72 7.62 -6.68
CA GLU A 116 -14.55 6.80 -7.57
C GLU A 116 -14.17 5.31 -7.48
N LEU A 117 -12.86 4.99 -7.41
CA LEU A 117 -12.39 3.62 -7.26
C LEU A 117 -12.86 2.98 -5.94
N LEU A 118 -12.82 3.73 -4.84
CA LEU A 118 -13.31 3.28 -3.53
C LEU A 118 -14.83 3.05 -3.56
N GLU A 119 -15.59 3.98 -4.13
CA GLU A 119 -17.06 3.87 -4.24
C GLU A 119 -17.47 2.64 -5.07
N LYS A 120 -16.79 2.40 -6.20
CA LYS A 120 -17.02 1.21 -7.04
C LYS A 120 -16.70 -0.08 -6.30
N ALA A 121 -15.58 -0.11 -5.55
CA ALA A 121 -15.22 -1.27 -4.74
C ALA A 121 -16.27 -1.55 -3.65
N ASP A 122 -16.72 -0.52 -2.95
CA ASP A 122 -17.71 -0.62 -1.87
C ASP A 122 -19.09 -1.06 -2.42
N ALA A 123 -19.44 -0.62 -3.64
CA ALA A 123 -20.67 -1.02 -4.34
C ALA A 123 -20.57 -2.39 -5.03
N GLY A 124 -19.39 -3.01 -5.11
CA GLY A 124 -19.15 -4.25 -5.85
C GLY A 124 -19.27 -4.09 -7.37
N GLU A 125 -19.07 -2.87 -7.87
CA GLU A 125 -19.20 -2.52 -9.29
C GLU A 125 -17.93 -2.83 -10.07
N GLU A 126 -18.10 -3.14 -11.36
CA GLU A 126 -17.00 -3.36 -12.33
C GLU A 126 -15.98 -4.44 -11.91
N GLY A 127 -16.31 -5.26 -10.90
CA GLY A 127 -15.40 -6.27 -10.35
C GLY A 127 -14.20 -5.67 -9.61
N VAL A 128 -14.25 -4.40 -9.22
CA VAL A 128 -13.17 -3.74 -8.48
C VAL A 128 -13.05 -4.38 -7.09
N LYS A 129 -11.86 -4.88 -6.78
CA LYS A 129 -11.48 -5.40 -5.47
C LYS A 129 -10.27 -4.64 -4.96
N LEU A 130 -10.31 -4.23 -3.71
CA LEU A 130 -9.19 -3.57 -3.04
C LEU A 130 -8.61 -4.51 -2.00
N SER A 131 -7.29 -4.48 -1.84
CA SER A 131 -6.66 -5.21 -0.76
C SER A 131 -7.05 -4.60 0.60
N PRO A 132 -7.16 -5.43 1.66
CA PRO A 132 -7.44 -4.96 3.01
C PRO A 132 -6.48 -3.86 3.48
N TRP A 133 -5.17 -4.05 3.27
CA TRP A 133 -4.14 -3.07 3.66
C TRP A 133 -4.27 -1.75 2.90
N PHE A 134 -4.63 -1.78 1.61
CA PHE A 134 -4.78 -0.55 0.83
C PHE A 134 -5.92 0.30 1.38
N ARG A 135 -7.05 -0.33 1.75
CA ARG A 135 -8.16 0.38 2.38
C ARG A 135 -7.76 0.98 3.73
N LEU A 136 -7.02 0.25 4.55
CA LEU A 136 -6.50 0.78 5.82
C LEU A 136 -5.60 2.01 5.59
N VAL A 137 -4.73 1.98 4.59
CA VAL A 137 -3.86 3.11 4.26
C VAL A 137 -4.67 4.33 3.81
N VAL A 138 -5.65 4.14 2.92
CA VAL A 138 -6.50 5.22 2.42
C VAL A 138 -7.31 5.87 3.54
N ASP A 139 -8.00 5.07 4.36
CA ASP A 139 -8.95 5.56 5.36
C ASP A 139 -8.26 6.29 6.52
N ASN A 140 -7.01 5.94 6.84
CA ASN A 140 -6.30 6.48 8.00
C ASN A 140 -5.28 7.57 7.66
N PHE A 141 -4.62 7.46 6.49
CA PHE A 141 -3.36 8.14 6.23
C PHE A 141 -3.27 8.87 4.89
N LEU A 142 -3.63 8.20 3.78
CA LEU A 142 -3.22 8.63 2.43
C LEU A 142 -3.66 10.06 2.11
N LEU A 143 -4.90 10.44 2.45
CA LEU A 143 -5.40 11.78 2.15
C LEU A 143 -4.65 12.88 2.89
N LYS A 144 -4.22 12.62 4.14
CA LYS A 144 -3.41 13.57 4.93
C LYS A 144 -2.01 13.72 4.32
N TRP A 145 -1.39 12.61 3.92
CA TRP A 145 -0.08 12.64 3.26
C TRP A 145 -0.16 13.35 1.91
N TRP A 146 -1.23 13.14 1.16
CA TRP A 146 -1.47 13.84 -0.10
C TRP A 146 -1.56 15.37 0.12
N ASP A 147 -2.25 15.82 1.18
CA ASP A 147 -2.30 17.25 1.55
C ASP A 147 -0.89 17.78 1.86
N CYS A 148 -0.05 17.02 2.55
CA CYS A 148 1.34 17.39 2.84
C CYS A 148 2.20 17.48 1.56
N VAL A 149 2.01 16.59 0.59
CA VAL A 149 2.72 16.64 -0.69
C VAL A 149 2.35 17.90 -1.48
N GLU A 150 1.05 18.21 -1.57
CA GLU A 150 0.57 19.38 -2.32
C GLU A 150 0.99 20.71 -1.67
N SER A 151 1.12 20.72 -0.34
CA SER A 151 1.57 21.90 0.41
C SER A 151 3.09 21.96 0.61
N GLY A 152 3.84 20.93 0.19
CA GLY A 152 5.29 20.83 0.38
C GLY A 152 5.72 20.69 1.84
N THR A 153 4.89 20.07 2.67
CA THR A 153 5.13 19.86 4.11
C THR A 153 5.20 18.38 4.50
N LEU A 154 5.54 17.49 3.56
CA LEU A 154 5.76 16.09 3.90
C LEU A 154 6.92 16.01 4.91
N PRO A 155 6.80 15.25 6.01
CA PRO A 155 7.89 15.10 6.97
C PRO A 155 9.15 14.58 6.25
N GLU A 156 10.29 15.21 6.51
CA GLU A 156 11.62 14.73 6.09
C GLU A 156 12.17 13.71 7.07
#